data_AF-A0A131Y5L7-F1
#
_entry.id   AF-A0A131Y5L7-F1
#
_cell.length_a   1.000
_cell.length_b   1.000
_cell.length_c   1.000
_cell.angle_alpha   90.00
_cell.angle_beta   90.00
_cell.angle_gamma   90.00
#
_symmetry.space_group_name_H-M   'P 1'
#
loop_
_entity.id
_entity.type
_entity.pdbx_description
1 polymer ?
#
loop_
_entity_poly.entity_id
_entity_poly.type
_entity_poly.pdbx_seq_one_letter_code
_entity_poly.pdbx_strand_id
1 'polypeptide(L)'
;ELSAGKIGRNKPPVSAASPPASQPQPQQMQRQHSLDQPEICPYCKETLSANLHHLVWECGHFTDERKRALSLLPPASRPSSLEGWARPEGDSARIALILDSLLLYLENTG
;
A
#
# COMPACT_ATOMS: atom_id res chain seq x y z
N GLU A 1 55.27 51.99 -13.22
CA GLU A 1 56.05 50.84 -12.75
C GLU A 1 55.31 49.53 -13.00
N LEU A 2 55.88 48.78 -13.96
CA LEU A 2 55.75 47.34 -14.23
C LEU A 2 54.45 46.89 -14.93
N SER A 3 54.41 46.92 -16.27
CA SER A 3 54.94 45.89 -17.22
C SER A 3 53.99 44.68 -17.31
N ALA A 4 53.16 44.59 -18.35
CA ALA A 4 53.45 44.01 -19.68
C ALA A 4 53.15 42.50 -19.74
N GLY A 5 52.30 42.09 -20.70
CA GLY A 5 52.20 40.67 -21.10
C GLY A 5 50.86 40.19 -21.65
N LYS A 6 50.47 40.66 -22.84
CA LYS A 6 49.70 39.94 -23.89
C LYS A 6 50.18 38.47 -24.01
N ILE A 7 49.49 37.41 -24.47
CA ILE A 7 48.42 37.18 -25.46
C ILE A 7 48.21 35.65 -25.59
N GLY A 8 47.01 35.23 -26.01
CA GLY A 8 46.77 34.00 -26.79
C GLY A 8 46.07 32.89 -26.00
N ARG A 9 44.99 32.25 -26.46
CA ARG A 9 44.63 31.91 -27.84
C ARG A 9 43.13 31.56 -27.92
N ASN A 10 42.46 32.16 -28.91
CA ASN A 10 41.35 31.71 -29.76
C ASN A 10 40.17 30.82 -29.25
N LYS A 11 38.97 31.27 -29.62
CA LYS A 11 37.64 30.62 -29.59
C LYS A 11 37.41 29.81 -30.90
N PRO A 12 36.24 29.16 -31.14
CA PRO A 12 35.65 27.89 -30.65
C PRO A 12 35.48 26.89 -31.86
N PRO A 13 34.41 26.07 -32.03
CA PRO A 13 33.59 25.19 -31.16
C PRO A 13 33.65 23.70 -31.65
N VAL A 14 33.05 22.74 -30.94
CA VAL A 14 32.12 21.75 -31.54
C VAL A 14 31.47 20.88 -30.46
N SER A 15 30.16 20.71 -30.63
CA SER A 15 29.24 19.84 -29.90
C SER A 15 29.74 18.41 -29.69
N ALA A 16 29.56 17.90 -28.47
CA ALA A 16 29.06 16.55 -28.20
C ALA A 16 28.70 16.46 -26.71
N ALA A 17 27.59 17.08 -26.30
CA ALA A 17 26.99 16.77 -25.01
C ALA A 17 26.38 15.37 -25.11
N SER A 18 27.07 14.38 -24.54
CA SER A 18 26.53 13.05 -24.31
C SER A 18 25.38 13.15 -23.28
N PRO A 19 24.27 12.42 -23.44
CA PRO A 19 23.24 12.41 -22.40
C PRO A 19 23.79 11.77 -21.11
N PRO A 20 23.42 12.26 -19.92
CA PRO A 20 23.84 11.64 -18.68
C PRO A 20 23.26 10.23 -18.58
N ALA A 21 24.09 9.30 -18.10
CA ALA A 21 23.76 7.90 -17.87
C ALA A 21 22.46 7.75 -17.08
N SER A 22 21.51 7.02 -17.64
CA SER A 22 20.28 6.60 -16.99
C SER A 22 20.61 5.85 -15.70
N GLN A 23 20.28 6.45 -14.55
CA GLN A 23 20.29 5.76 -13.27
C GLN A 23 19.36 4.53 -13.35
N PRO A 24 19.76 3.36 -12.82
CA PRO A 24 18.83 2.24 -12.70
C PRO A 24 17.74 2.62 -11.70
N GLN A 25 16.51 2.79 -12.19
CA GLN A 25 15.34 2.93 -11.33
C GLN A 25 15.24 1.66 -10.46
N PRO A 26 14.95 1.76 -9.15
CA PRO A 26 14.62 0.59 -8.37
C PRO A 26 13.33 0.02 -8.96
N GLN A 27 13.46 -1.09 -9.69
CA GLN A 27 12.31 -1.85 -10.14
C GLN A 27 11.57 -2.28 -8.88
N GLN A 28 10.44 -1.63 -8.59
CA GLN A 28 9.43 -2.20 -7.71
C GLN A 28 9.14 -3.58 -8.29
N MET A 29 9.68 -4.62 -7.66
CA MET A 29 9.18 -5.97 -7.82
C MET A 29 7.73 -5.93 -7.36
N GLN A 30 6.81 -5.66 -8.29
CA GLN A 30 5.44 -6.10 -8.15
C GLN A 30 5.53 -7.63 -8.10
N ARG A 31 5.61 -8.17 -6.88
CA ARG A 31 5.41 -9.60 -6.66
C ARG A 31 4.00 -9.90 -7.15
N GLN A 32 3.89 -10.33 -8.40
CA GLN A 32 2.70 -10.96 -8.90
C GLN A 32 2.61 -12.31 -8.20
N HIS A 33 2.03 -12.30 -7.02
CA HIS A 33 1.50 -13.51 -6.42
C HIS A 33 0.29 -13.89 -7.27
N SER A 34 0.53 -14.65 -8.34
CA SER A 34 -0.52 -15.44 -9.00
C SER A 34 -0.91 -16.56 -8.04
N LEU A 35 -1.53 -16.17 -6.92
CA LEU A 35 -2.34 -17.08 -6.14
C LEU A 35 -3.54 -17.35 -7.02
N ASP A 36 -3.76 -18.62 -7.35
CA ASP A 36 -5.05 -19.11 -7.78
C ASP A 36 -6.02 -18.77 -6.64
N GLN A 37 -6.52 -17.53 -6.64
CA GLN A 37 -7.47 -17.08 -5.64
C GLN A 37 -8.70 -17.91 -5.91
N PRO A 38 -9.18 -18.68 -4.91
CA PRO A 38 -10.37 -19.47 -5.13
C PRO A 38 -11.47 -18.51 -5.57
N GLU A 39 -11.99 -18.72 -6.78
CA GLU A 39 -13.04 -17.83 -7.32
C GLU A 39 -14.27 -17.83 -6.40
N ILE A 40 -14.41 -18.88 -5.58
CA ILE A 40 -15.53 -19.16 -4.68
C ILE A 40 -15.03 -19.27 -3.24
N CYS A 41 -15.76 -18.65 -2.31
CA CYS A 41 -15.48 -18.74 -0.88
C CYS A 41 -15.61 -20.20 -0.39
N PRO A 42 -14.62 -20.74 0.34
CA PRO A 42 -14.65 -22.14 0.79
C PRO A 42 -15.67 -22.41 1.90
N TYR A 43 -16.13 -21.36 2.60
CA TYR A 43 -17.05 -21.48 3.73
C TYR A 43 -18.50 -21.18 3.33
N CYS A 44 -18.67 -20.34 2.32
CA CYS A 44 -19.98 -20.05 1.77
C CYS A 44 -20.29 -21.08 0.68
N LYS A 45 -21.56 -21.47 0.60
CA LYS A 45 -22.03 -22.35 -0.48
C LYS A 45 -21.75 -21.72 -1.85
N GLU A 46 -21.67 -22.55 -2.89
CA GLU A 46 -21.00 -22.40 -4.20
C GLU A 46 -21.25 -21.13 -5.07
N THR A 47 -21.76 -20.02 -4.54
CA THR A 47 -22.15 -18.84 -5.32
C THR A 47 -21.44 -17.55 -4.95
N LEU A 48 -20.76 -17.48 -3.80
CA LEU A 48 -20.11 -16.25 -3.36
C LEU A 48 -18.62 -16.25 -3.68
N SER A 49 -18.14 -15.14 -4.24
CA SER A 49 -16.73 -15.02 -4.59
C SER A 49 -15.84 -14.83 -3.38
N ALA A 50 -14.64 -15.43 -3.38
CA ALA A 50 -13.68 -15.30 -2.28
C ALA A 50 -12.85 -13.99 -2.39
N ASN A 51 -13.52 -12.86 -2.66
CA ASN A 51 -12.86 -11.57 -2.70
C ASN A 51 -12.67 -10.99 -1.27
N LEU A 52 -11.82 -9.98 -1.14
CA LEU A 52 -11.52 -9.34 0.15
C LEU A 52 -12.77 -8.80 0.87
N HIS A 53 -13.69 -8.17 0.12
CA HIS A 53 -14.93 -7.65 0.68
C HIS A 53 -15.76 -8.78 1.29
N HIS A 54 -15.91 -9.88 0.59
CA HIS A 54 -16.59 -11.04 1.11
C HIS A 54 -15.88 -11.62 2.33
N LEU A 55 -14.61 -12.02 2.20
CA LEU A 55 -13.88 -12.73 3.24
C LEU A 55 -13.71 -11.92 4.52
N VAL A 56 -13.49 -10.62 4.43
CA VAL A 56 -13.22 -9.76 5.60
C VAL A 56 -14.51 -9.14 6.16
N TRP A 57 -15.43 -8.70 5.30
CA TRP A 57 -16.53 -7.82 5.71
C TRP A 57 -17.93 -8.46 5.70
N GLU A 58 -18.18 -9.47 4.87
CA GLU A 58 -19.53 -10.03 4.69
C GLU A 58 -19.66 -11.50 5.07
N CYS A 59 -18.59 -12.28 5.00
CA CYS A 59 -18.62 -13.73 5.14
C CYS A 59 -19.24 -14.11 6.48
N GLY A 60 -20.31 -14.92 6.43
CA GLY A 60 -21.06 -15.35 7.60
C GLY A 60 -20.23 -16.24 8.54
N HIS A 61 -19.27 -16.98 7.98
CA HIS A 61 -18.38 -17.86 8.75
C HIS A 61 -17.55 -17.08 9.78
N PHE A 62 -17.06 -15.90 9.41
CA PHE A 62 -16.20 -15.06 10.26
C PHE A 62 -16.96 -13.98 11.04
N THR A 63 -18.27 -14.16 11.22
CA THR A 63 -19.12 -13.14 11.87
C THR A 63 -18.70 -12.89 13.31
N ASP A 64 -18.36 -13.95 14.05
CA ASP A 64 -18.04 -13.85 15.47
C ASP A 64 -16.65 -13.25 15.68
N GLU A 65 -15.66 -13.62 14.87
CA GLU A 65 -14.32 -13.02 14.87
C GLU A 65 -14.39 -11.54 14.50
N ARG A 66 -15.19 -11.18 13.48
CA ARG A 66 -15.41 -9.79 13.08
C ARG A 66 -16.06 -8.99 14.21
N LYS A 67 -17.12 -9.51 14.83
CA LYS A 67 -17.78 -8.85 15.97
C LYS A 67 -16.83 -8.68 17.15
N ARG A 68 -16.02 -9.70 17.45
CA ARG A 68 -15.03 -9.67 18.53
C ARG A 68 -14.02 -8.55 18.28
N ALA A 69 -13.43 -8.50 17.09
CA ALA A 69 -12.48 -7.45 16.71
C ALA A 69 -13.10 -6.04 16.80
N LEU A 70 -14.29 -5.84 16.23
CA LEU A 70 -14.98 -4.56 16.25
C LEU A 70 -15.48 -4.15 17.66
N SER A 71 -15.73 -5.11 18.55
CA SER A 71 -16.19 -4.83 19.92
C SER A 71 -15.12 -4.14 20.78
N LEU A 72 -13.85 -4.33 20.46
CA LEU A 72 -12.71 -3.68 21.13
C LEU A 72 -12.61 -2.18 20.82
N LEU A 73 -13.25 -1.74 19.73
CA LEU A 73 -13.26 -0.35 19.33
C LEU A 73 -14.31 0.45 20.12
N PRO A 74 -13.99 1.70 20.51
CA PRO A 74 -14.99 2.65 20.96
C PRO A 74 -16.14 2.76 19.95
N PRO A 75 -17.42 2.89 20.38
CA PRO A 75 -18.56 2.90 19.46
C PRO A 75 -18.45 3.92 18.33
N ALA A 76 -17.91 5.12 18.61
CA ALA A 76 -17.71 6.19 17.63
C ALA A 76 -16.59 5.90 16.59
N SER A 77 -15.70 4.96 16.90
CA SER A 77 -14.58 4.57 16.04
C SER A 77 -14.84 3.30 15.25
N ARG A 78 -15.98 2.63 15.45
CA ARG A 78 -16.30 1.39 14.74
C ARG A 78 -16.52 1.67 13.24
N PRO A 79 -15.76 1.01 12.35
CA PRO A 79 -15.98 1.14 10.92
C PRO A 79 -17.35 0.56 10.54
N SER A 80 -17.97 1.15 9.52
CA SER A 80 -19.23 0.69 8.93
C SER A 80 -19.06 0.06 7.55
N SER A 81 -17.82 0.01 7.03
CA SER A 81 -17.45 -0.59 5.75
C SER A 81 -16.05 -1.18 5.82
N LEU A 82 -15.71 -2.05 4.85
CA LEU A 82 -14.36 -2.57 4.69
C LEU A 82 -13.33 -1.43 4.52
N GLU A 83 -13.62 -0.45 3.67
CA GLU A 83 -12.75 0.70 3.44
C GLU A 83 -12.46 1.46 4.73
N GLY A 84 -13.47 1.68 5.58
CA GLY A 84 -13.29 2.36 6.86
C GLY A 84 -12.44 1.56 7.84
N TRP A 85 -12.38 0.23 7.68
CA TRP A 85 -11.56 -0.65 8.52
C TRP A 85 -10.13 -0.78 7.99
N ALA A 86 -9.96 -0.94 6.68
CA ALA A 86 -8.67 -1.13 6.01
C ALA A 86 -7.92 0.19 5.74
N ARG A 87 -8.65 1.32 5.68
CA ARG A 87 -8.10 2.65 5.43
C ARG A 87 -8.79 3.70 6.31
N PRO A 88 -8.63 3.60 7.64
CA PRO A 88 -9.26 4.52 8.56
C PRO A 88 -8.70 5.94 8.40
N GLU A 89 -9.57 6.92 8.62
CA GLU A 89 -9.22 8.34 8.66
C GLU A 89 -9.26 8.88 10.10
N GLY A 90 -8.74 10.09 10.31
CA GLY A 90 -8.73 10.76 11.61
C GLY A 90 -7.33 10.90 12.18
N ASP A 91 -7.24 11.06 13.51
CA ASP A 91 -5.96 11.16 14.19
C ASP A 91 -5.23 9.82 14.27
N SER A 92 -3.92 9.89 14.53
CA SER A 92 -3.04 8.72 14.57
C SER A 92 -3.42 7.70 15.65
N ALA A 93 -3.98 8.11 16.79
CA ALA A 93 -4.39 7.18 17.84
C ALA A 93 -5.66 6.41 17.42
N ARG A 94 -6.64 7.10 16.80
CA ARG A 94 -7.82 6.44 16.21
C ARG A 94 -7.44 5.47 15.10
N ILE A 95 -6.56 5.89 14.19
CA ILE A 95 -6.08 5.06 13.08
C ILE A 95 -5.42 3.78 13.62
N ALA A 96 -4.53 3.91 14.60
CA ALA A 96 -3.86 2.77 15.21
C ALA A 96 -4.85 1.76 15.80
N LEU A 97 -5.83 2.22 16.59
CA LEU A 97 -6.85 1.35 17.19
C LEU A 97 -7.64 0.57 16.14
N ILE A 98 -8.05 1.23 15.05
CA ILE A 98 -8.83 0.58 13.99
C ILE A 98 -7.97 -0.46 13.27
N LEU A 99 -6.72 -0.15 12.94
CA LEU A 99 -5.81 -1.09 12.29
C LEU A 99 -5.44 -2.26 13.20
N ASP A 100 -5.22 -2.03 14.51
CA ASP A 100 -5.00 -3.11 15.50
C ASP A 100 -6.18 -4.08 15.54
N SER A 101 -7.41 -3.58 15.48
CA SER A 101 -8.60 -4.45 15.42
C SER A 101 -8.67 -5.27 14.13
N LEU A 102 -8.23 -4.70 12.99
CA LEU A 102 -8.16 -5.43 11.72
C LEU A 102 -7.09 -6.52 11.77
N LEU A 103 -5.91 -6.22 12.34
CA LEU A 103 -4.84 -7.19 12.53
C LEU A 103 -5.31 -8.34 13.42
N LEU A 104 -5.96 -8.04 14.55
CA LEU A 104 -6.53 -9.06 15.42
C LEU A 104 -7.55 -9.95 14.68
N TYR A 105 -8.41 -9.37 13.82
CA TYR A 105 -9.32 -10.16 13.00
C TYR A 105 -8.56 -11.14 12.10
N LEU A 106 -7.54 -10.65 11.39
CA LEU A 106 -6.73 -11.46 10.48
C LEU A 106 -6.01 -12.58 11.22
N GLU A 107 -5.40 -12.30 12.37
CA GLU A 107 -4.73 -13.30 13.23
C GLU A 107 -5.64 -14.44 13.67
N ASN A 108 -6.94 -14.20 13.81
CA ASN A 108 -7.92 -15.21 14.23
C ASN A 108 -8.60 -15.92 13.07
N THR A 109 -8.43 -15.46 11.83
CA THR A 109 -9.17 -15.97 10.65
C THR A 109 -8.27 -16.55 9.55
N GLY A 110 -6.95 -16.36 9.61
CA GLY A 110 -5.99 -16.94 8.66
C GLY A 110 -4.55 -16.90 9.14
#